data_AF-A0A170UMG4-F1
#
_entry.id   AF-A0A170UMG4-F1
#
_cell.length_a   1.000
_cell.length_b   1.000
_cell.length_c   1.000
_cell.angle_alpha   90.00
_cell.angle_beta   90.00
_cell.angle_gamma   90.00
#
_symmetry.space_group_name_H-M   'P 1'
#
loop_
_entity.id
_entity.type
_entity.pdbx_description
1 polymer ?
#
loop_
_entity_poly.entity_id
_entity_poly.type
_entity_poly.pdbx_seq_one_letter_code
_entity_poly.pdbx_strand_id
1 'polypeptide(L)'
;DDLRNKCLSVSSNALVRRKLEDVSKKLEVLYDNLREDRLSTATMKGLEQLVQYVNNSDYNSGLSLISHMVSGSDFAQIATFMTGLKILLQTAQQLRIN
;
A
#
# COMPACT_ATOMS: atom_id res chain seq x y z
N ASP A 1 5.60 -2.45 -7.12
CA ASP A 1 5.69 -3.86 -7.57
C ASP A 1 6.83 -4.64 -6.89
N ASP A 2 8.02 -4.03 -6.75
CA ASP A 2 9.22 -4.69 -6.17
C ASP A 2 9.00 -5.35 -4.79
N LEU A 3 8.44 -4.60 -3.82
CA LEU A 3 8.18 -5.11 -2.47
C LEU A 3 7.23 -6.33 -2.47
N ARG A 4 6.22 -6.33 -3.34
CA ARG A 4 5.28 -7.44 -3.48
C ARG A 4 5.99 -8.69 -3.99
N ASN A 5 6.83 -8.55 -5.01
CA ASN A 5 7.57 -9.67 -5.58
C ASN A 5 8.57 -10.26 -4.56
N LYS A 6 9.23 -9.41 -3.75
CA LYS A 6 10.02 -9.86 -2.59
C LYS A 6 9.15 -10.65 -1.61
N CYS A 7 7.99 -10.13 -1.20
CA CYS A 7 7.07 -10.85 -0.31
C CYS A 7 6.62 -12.21 -0.89
N LEU A 8 6.30 -12.27 -2.18
CA LEU A 8 5.92 -13.52 -2.88
C LEU A 8 7.07 -14.53 -2.94
N SER A 9 8.30 -14.06 -3.16
CA SER A 9 9.48 -14.92 -3.23
C SER A 9 9.85 -15.47 -1.86
N VAL A 10 9.67 -14.68 -0.79
CA VAL A 10 9.97 -15.10 0.60
C VAL A 10 8.85 -15.95 1.19
N SER A 11 7.59 -15.71 0.80
CA SER A 11 6.44 -16.49 1.28
C SER A 11 6.03 -17.62 0.36
N SER A 12 6.25 -18.87 0.79
CA SER A 12 5.58 -20.04 0.22
C SER A 12 4.13 -20.23 0.71
N ASN A 13 3.62 -19.30 1.52
CA ASN A 13 2.29 -19.36 2.12
C ASN A 13 1.17 -18.99 1.12
N ALA A 14 0.25 -19.93 0.87
CA ALA A 14 -0.92 -19.71 -0.01
C ALA A 14 -1.78 -18.52 0.43
N LEU A 15 -1.91 -18.30 1.75
CA LEU A 15 -2.63 -17.16 2.31
C LEU A 15 -1.99 -15.81 1.95
N VAL A 16 -0.66 -15.72 2.06
CA VAL A 16 0.10 -14.51 1.71
C VAL A 16 0.00 -14.23 0.22
N ARG A 17 0.13 -15.27 -0.61
CA ARG A 17 -0.09 -15.19 -2.06
C ARG A 17 -1.44 -14.56 -2.39
N ARG A 18 -2.51 -15.04 -1.74
CA ARG A 18 -3.87 -14.53 -1.95
C ARG A 18 -4.05 -13.09 -1.49
N LYS A 19 -3.40 -12.69 -0.39
CA LYS A 19 -3.34 -11.28 0.04
C LYS A 19 -2.64 -10.41 -1.01
N LEU A 20 -1.50 -10.84 -1.52
CA LEU A 20 -0.69 -10.07 -2.49
C LEU A 20 -1.39 -9.95 -3.86
N GLU A 21 -2.21 -10.92 -4.25
CA GLU A 21 -3.13 -10.81 -5.40
C GLU A 21 -4.17 -9.70 -5.19
N ASP A 22 -4.79 -9.63 -4.02
CA ASP A 22 -5.77 -8.59 -3.68
C ASP A 22 -5.13 -7.18 -3.67
N VAL A 23 -3.92 -7.08 -3.12
CA VAL A 23 -3.10 -5.86 -3.17
C VAL A 23 -2.88 -5.42 -4.63
N SER A 24 -2.68 -6.36 -5.55
CA SER A 24 -2.41 -6.02 -6.96
C SER A 24 -3.60 -5.34 -7.61
N LYS A 25 -4.79 -5.91 -7.44
CA LYS A 25 -6.03 -5.32 -7.95
C LYS A 25 -6.25 -3.92 -7.37
N LYS A 26 -5.91 -3.74 -6.09
CA LYS A 26 -5.98 -2.45 -5.41
C LYS A 26 -4.96 -1.44 -5.94
N LEU A 27 -3.76 -1.89 -6.30
CA LEU A 27 -2.78 -1.04 -6.98
C LEU A 27 -3.25 -0.64 -8.39
N GLU A 28 -3.93 -1.52 -9.13
CA GLU A 28 -4.54 -1.14 -10.41
C GLU A 28 -5.52 0.02 -10.24
N VAL A 29 -6.38 -0.03 -9.22
CA VAL A 29 -7.29 1.08 -8.89
C VAL A 29 -6.53 2.35 -8.55
N LEU A 30 -5.42 2.26 -7.81
CA LEU A 30 -4.55 3.43 -7.55
C LEU A 30 -4.03 4.04 -8.86
N TYR A 31 -3.51 3.22 -9.76
CA TYR A 31 -2.99 3.70 -11.05
C TYR A 31 -4.08 4.31 -11.94
N ASP A 32 -5.28 3.74 -11.91
CA ASP A 32 -6.43 4.28 -12.64
C ASP A 32 -6.83 5.66 -12.10
N ASN A 33 -6.92 5.81 -10.78
CA ASN A 33 -7.19 7.11 -10.15
C ASN A 33 -6.08 8.15 -10.41
N LEU A 34 -4.81 7.73 -10.45
CA LEU A 34 -3.69 8.59 -10.83
C LEU A 34 -3.82 9.06 -12.28
N ARG A 35 -4.21 8.16 -13.17
CA ARG A 35 -4.36 8.45 -14.60
C ARG A 35 -5.55 9.36 -14.89
N GLU A 36 -6.64 9.18 -14.14
CA GLU A 36 -7.84 10.02 -14.22
C GLU A 36 -7.71 11.35 -13.44
N ASP A 37 -6.56 11.64 -12.82
CA ASP A 37 -6.34 12.82 -11.97
C ASP A 37 -7.41 12.98 -10.87
N ARG A 38 -7.91 11.85 -10.36
CA ARG A 38 -8.98 11.83 -9.35
C ARG A 38 -8.46 12.08 -7.94
N LEU A 39 -7.16 11.98 -7.72
CA LEU A 39 -6.55 12.05 -6.40
C LEU A 39 -6.29 13.50 -5.98
N SER A 40 -6.77 13.87 -4.79
CA SER A 40 -6.41 15.14 -4.15
C SER A 40 -4.90 15.26 -3.90
N THR A 41 -4.41 16.51 -3.87
CA THR A 41 -3.00 16.83 -3.55
C THR A 41 -2.54 16.21 -2.22
N ALA A 42 -3.43 16.13 -1.24
CA ALA A 42 -3.16 15.50 0.06
C ALA A 42 -2.85 14.00 -0.09
N THR A 43 -3.66 13.28 -0.88
CA THR A 43 -3.46 11.86 -1.18
C THR A 43 -2.17 11.63 -1.95
N MET A 44 -1.89 12.49 -2.94
CA MET A 44 -0.66 12.42 -3.73
C MET A 44 0.58 12.51 -2.81
N LYS A 45 0.61 13.51 -1.93
CA LYS A 45 1.69 13.67 -0.94
C LYS A 45 1.81 12.49 0.01
N GLY A 46 0.68 11.97 0.48
CA GLY A 46 0.66 10.80 1.35
C GLY A 46 1.23 9.56 0.66
N LEU A 47 0.95 9.36 -0.62
CA LEU A 47 1.54 8.27 -1.41
C LEU A 47 3.06 8.45 -1.55
N GLU A 48 3.53 9.66 -1.84
CA GLU A 48 4.98 9.95 -1.90
C GLU A 48 5.69 9.65 -0.58
N GLN A 49 5.13 10.10 0.54
CA GLN A 49 5.67 9.78 1.87
C GLN A 49 5.66 8.27 2.15
N LEU A 50 4.60 7.58 1.73
CA LEU A 50 4.49 6.13 1.91
C LEU A 50 5.59 5.37 1.15
N VAL A 51 5.94 5.83 -0.06
CA VAL A 51 7.06 5.30 -0.83
C VAL A 51 8.38 5.53 -0.10
N GLN A 52 8.60 6.71 0.48
CA GLN A 52 9.79 6.98 1.28
C GLN A 52 9.89 6.06 2.49
N TYR A 53 8.79 5.83 3.21
CA TYR A 53 8.75 4.90 4.34
C TYR A 53 9.08 3.48 3.92
N VAL A 54 8.51 2.99 2.82
CA VAL A 54 8.86 1.66 2.28
C VAL A 54 10.34 1.56 1.91
N ASN A 55 10.91 2.60 1.32
CA ASN A 55 12.32 2.65 0.94
C ASN A 55 13.27 2.66 2.15
N ASN A 56 12.84 3.27 3.25
CA ASN A 56 13.56 3.27 4.52
C ASN A 56 13.24 2.03 5.39
N SER A 57 12.47 1.07 4.86
CA SER A 57 11.95 -0.09 5.59
C SER A 57 11.13 0.28 6.84
N ASP A 58 10.61 1.51 6.90
CA ASP A 58 9.83 2.05 8.02
C ASP A 58 8.32 1.78 7.81
N TYR A 59 7.94 0.51 7.92
CA TYR A 59 6.56 0.10 7.69
C TYR A 59 5.59 0.61 8.75
N ASN A 60 6.07 0.87 9.98
CA ASN A 60 5.25 1.41 11.06
C ASN A 60 4.75 2.83 10.74
N SER A 61 5.65 3.71 10.29
CA SER A 61 5.27 5.06 9.88
C SER A 61 4.33 5.03 8.68
N GLY A 62 4.58 4.14 7.70
CA GLY A 62 3.67 3.93 6.57
C GLY A 62 2.26 3.52 6.99
N LEU A 63 2.11 2.61 7.97
CA LEU A 63 0.81 2.19 8.49
C LEU A 63 0.09 3.33 9.24
N SER A 64 0.82 4.11 10.03
CA SER A 64 0.28 5.29 10.71
C SER A 64 -0.22 6.32 9.69
N LEU A 65 0.57 6.61 8.65
CA LEU A 65 0.19 7.52 7.57
C LEU A 65 -1.09 7.05 6.87
N ILE A 66 -1.21 5.76 6.53
CA ILE A 66 -2.46 5.22 5.97
C ILE A 66 -3.64 5.51 6.90
N SER A 67 -3.49 5.29 8.20
CA SER A 67 -4.54 5.54 9.20
C SER A 67 -4.95 7.03 9.24
N HIS A 68 -4.00 7.94 9.10
CA HIS A 68 -4.27 9.37 9.01
C HIS A 68 -5.01 9.72 7.71
N MET A 69 -4.56 9.18 6.57
CA MET A 69 -5.19 9.44 5.27
C MET A 69 -6.64 8.95 5.23
N VAL A 70 -6.92 7.75 5.74
CA VAL A 70 -8.29 7.20 5.78
C VAL A 70 -9.22 7.95 6.74
N SER A 71 -8.68 8.81 7.60
CA SER A 71 -9.48 9.67 8.48
C SER A 71 -9.83 11.02 7.82
N GLY A 72 -9.28 11.30 6.64
CA GLY A 72 -9.55 12.50 5.85
C GLY A 72 -10.82 12.42 5.00
N SER A 73 -11.16 13.53 4.35
CA SER A 73 -12.35 13.65 3.48
C SER A 73 -12.32 12.74 2.26
N ASP A 74 -11.13 12.38 1.78
CA ASP A 74 -10.92 11.51 0.61
C ASP A 74 -11.08 10.01 0.93
N PHE A 75 -11.49 9.63 2.15
CA PHE A 75 -11.55 8.24 2.61
C PHE A 75 -12.21 7.30 1.60
N ALA A 76 -13.42 7.61 1.12
CA ALA A 76 -14.17 6.69 0.25
C ALA A 76 -13.42 6.38 -1.05
N GLN A 77 -12.69 7.35 -1.59
CA GLN A 77 -11.93 7.20 -2.82
C GLN A 77 -10.64 6.41 -2.57
N ILE A 78 -9.95 6.70 -1.46
CA ILE A 78 -8.65 6.09 -1.17
C ILE A 78 -8.76 4.74 -0.45
N ALA A 79 -9.84 4.47 0.27
CA ALA A 79 -10.04 3.29 1.11
C ALA A 79 -9.80 1.99 0.35
N THR A 80 -10.25 1.96 -0.91
CA THR A 80 -10.10 0.83 -1.81
C THR A 80 -8.64 0.43 -1.93
N PHE A 81 -7.75 1.35 -2.34
CA PHE A 81 -6.33 1.02 -2.51
C PHE A 81 -5.52 1.09 -1.21
N MET A 82 -5.92 1.94 -0.25
CA MET A 82 -5.27 2.08 1.06
C MET A 82 -5.27 0.78 1.84
N THR A 83 -6.37 0.02 1.79
CA THR A 83 -6.44 -1.29 2.44
C THR A 83 -5.41 -2.26 1.84
N GLY A 84 -5.14 -2.14 0.54
CA GLY A 84 -4.16 -2.96 -0.17
C GLY A 84 -2.73 -2.59 0.23
N LEU A 85 -2.42 -1.30 0.23
CA LEU A 85 -1.14 -0.80 0.72
C LEU A 85 -0.89 -1.23 2.18
N LYS A 86 -1.91 -1.11 3.05
CA LYS A 86 -1.84 -1.56 4.45
C LYS A 86 -1.49 -3.04 4.55
N ILE A 87 -2.19 -3.90 3.81
CA ILE A 87 -1.94 -5.34 3.81
C ILE A 87 -0.53 -5.64 3.30
N LEU A 88 -0.07 -4.94 2.26
CA LEU A 88 1.28 -5.09 1.72
C LEU A 88 2.34 -4.75 2.77
N LEU A 89 2.20 -3.61 3.43
CA LEU A 89 3.07 -3.14 4.51
C LEU A 89 3.11 -4.15 5.66
N GLN A 90 1.95 -4.59 6.15
CA GLN A 90 1.86 -5.60 7.22
C GLN A 90 2.49 -6.93 6.82
N THR A 91 2.32 -7.33 5.56
CA THR A 91 2.90 -8.57 5.02
C THR A 91 4.42 -8.45 4.92
N ALA A 92 4.94 -7.35 4.37
CA ALA A 92 6.37 -7.08 4.30
C ALA A 92 7.02 -7.03 5.70
N GLN A 93 6.35 -6.38 6.65
CA GLN A 93 6.78 -6.32 8.05
C GLN A 93 6.79 -7.69 8.72
N GLN A 94 5.75 -8.52 8.52
CA GLN A 94 5.73 -9.89 9.04
C GLN A 94 6.83 -10.76 8.46
N LEU A 95 7.09 -10.62 7.16
CA LEU A 95 8.13 -11.37 6.45
C LEU A 95 9.54 -10.80 6.67
N ARG A 96 9.66 -9.70 7.43
CA ARG A 96 10.90 -8.96 7.65
C ARG A 96 11.66 -8.69 6.34
N ILE A 97 10.92 -8.29 5.30
CA ILE A 97 11.52 -7.82 4.06
C ILE A 97 12.22 -6.50 4.36
N ASN A 98 13.44 -6.33 3.86
CA ASN A 98 14.22 -5.10 4.02
C ASN A 98 14.65 -4.53 2.66
#